data_AF-A0A9W4LSW9-F1
#
_entry.id   AF-A0A9W4LSW9-F1
#
_cell.length_a   1.000
_cell.length_b   1.000
_cell.length_c   1.000
_cell.angle_alpha   90.00
_cell.angle_beta   90.00
_cell.angle_gamma   90.00
#
_symmetry.space_group_name_H-M   'P 1'
#
loop_
_entity.id
_entity.type
_entity.pdbx_description
1 polymer ?
#
loop_
_entity_poly.entity_id
_entity_poly.type
_entity_poly.pdbx_seq_one_letter_code
_entity_poly.pdbx_strand_id
1 'polypeptide(L)'
;MAPSARTYNFMGHLFVALYKAFQEGRMADALALQKRANRVIEVLIDVGVFPATKGFLKLQGFDCGECRAPFRRLEARDWQKLEACVAEYLRD
;
A
#
# COMPACT_ATOMS: atom_id res chain seq x y z
N MET A 1 4.63 -3.36 -14.54
CA MET A 1 4.69 -2.20 -13.64
C MET A 1 5.50 -2.60 -12.42
N ALA A 2 6.70 -2.05 -12.22
CA ALA A 2 7.56 -2.40 -11.10
C ALA A 2 7.06 -1.74 -9.80
N PRO A 3 7.10 -2.42 -8.63
CA PRO A 3 6.71 -1.83 -7.35
C PRO A 3 7.67 -0.68 -7.03
N SER A 4 7.15 0.54 -6.96
CA SER A 4 7.98 1.69 -6.57
C SER A 4 8.32 1.61 -5.09
N ALA A 5 9.56 1.96 -4.73
CA ALA A 5 10.17 1.78 -3.40
C ALA A 5 9.37 2.34 -2.20
N ARG A 6 8.35 3.17 -2.46
CA ARG A 6 7.45 3.77 -1.46
C ARG A 6 6.46 2.78 -0.84
N THR A 7 6.19 1.67 -1.52
CA THR A 7 5.30 0.59 -1.06
C THR A 7 5.93 -0.29 0.03
N TYR A 8 7.26 -0.26 0.16
CA TYR A 8 7.97 -0.98 1.23
C TYR A 8 7.77 -0.36 2.62
N ASN A 9 7.34 0.91 2.71
CA ASN A 9 7.17 1.61 4.00
C ASN A 9 6.17 0.92 4.96
N PHE A 10 5.20 0.19 4.42
CA PHE A 10 4.21 -0.53 5.23
C PHE A 10 3.91 -1.96 4.74
N MET A 11 4.33 -2.32 3.51
CA MET A 11 4.20 -3.68 2.95
C MET A 11 5.52 -4.47 2.89
N GLY A 12 6.55 -4.03 3.64
CA GLY A 12 7.86 -4.70 3.64
C GLY A 12 7.77 -6.22 3.89
N HIS A 13 6.97 -6.64 4.88
CA HIS A 13 6.79 -8.05 5.20
C HIS A 13 6.17 -8.85 4.05
N LEU A 14 5.22 -8.25 3.32
CA LEU A 14 4.55 -8.90 2.20
C LEU A 14 5.51 -9.12 1.04
N PHE A 15 6.34 -8.13 0.72
CA PHE A 15 7.35 -8.29 -0.35
C PHE A 15 8.47 -9.26 0.04
N VAL A 16 8.87 -9.32 1.32
CA VAL A 16 9.80 -10.35 1.81
C VAL A 16 9.20 -11.74 1.67
N ALA A 17 7.94 -11.92 2.07
CA ALA A 17 7.23 -13.18 1.93
C ALA A 17 7.08 -13.58 0.45
N LEU A 18 6.75 -12.63 -0.42
CA LEU A 18 6.64 -12.83 -1.87
C LEU A 18 7.97 -13.26 -2.47
N TYR A 19 9.06 -12.57 -2.11
CA TYR A 19 10.39 -12.90 -2.59
C TYR A 19 10.80 -14.31 -2.15
N LYS A 20 10.55 -14.67 -0.88
CA LYS A 20 10.82 -16.02 -0.36
C LYS A 20 10.01 -17.09 -1.09
N ALA A 21 8.70 -16.90 -1.23
CA ALA A 21 7.83 -17.83 -1.98
C ALA A 21 8.29 -17.99 -3.43
N PHE A 22 8.74 -16.91 -4.06
CA PHE A 22 9.30 -16.96 -5.41
C PHE A 22 10.60 -17.78 -5.48
N GLN A 23 11.55 -17.51 -4.58
CA GLN A 23 12.82 -18.25 -4.52
C GLN A 23 12.64 -19.75 -4.24
N GLU A 24 11.61 -20.12 -3.48
CA GLU A 24 11.29 -21.51 -3.14
C GLU A 24 10.44 -22.22 -4.21
N GLY A 25 10.17 -21.58 -5.36
CA GLY A 25 9.36 -22.17 -6.43
C GLY A 25 7.85 -22.20 -6.15
N ARG A 26 7.39 -21.59 -5.05
CA ARG A 26 5.98 -21.54 -4.64
C ARG A 26 5.22 -20.46 -5.40
N MET A 27 5.02 -20.66 -6.70
CA MET A 27 4.45 -19.64 -7.59
C MET A 27 3.00 -19.27 -7.28
N ALA A 28 2.19 -20.22 -6.80
CA ALA A 28 0.80 -19.93 -6.40
C ALA A 28 0.77 -18.95 -5.21
N ASP A 29 1.62 -19.19 -4.20
CA ASP A 29 1.77 -18.33 -3.02
C ASP A 29 2.30 -16.94 -3.43
N ALA A 30 3.34 -16.91 -4.27
CA ALA A 30 3.91 -15.66 -4.78
C ALA A 30 2.87 -14.84 -5.57
N LEU A 31 2.04 -15.48 -6.39
CA LEU A 31 0.97 -14.82 -7.14
C LEU A 31 -0.12 -14.28 -6.20
N ALA A 32 -0.50 -15.02 -5.17
CA ALA A 32 -1.49 -14.58 -4.18
C ALA A 32 -0.98 -13.34 -3.41
N LEU A 33 0.28 -13.37 -2.97
CA LEU A 33 0.94 -12.23 -2.32
C LEU A 33 1.03 -11.03 -3.26
N GLN A 34 1.40 -11.23 -4.54
CA GLN A 34 1.47 -10.14 -5.52
C GLN A 34 0.09 -9.51 -5.75
N LYS A 35 -0.97 -10.32 -5.84
CA LYS A 35 -2.34 -9.82 -5.96
C LYS A 35 -2.72 -8.95 -4.77
N ARG A 36 -2.34 -9.35 -3.55
CA ARG A 36 -2.56 -8.53 -2.33
C ARG A 36 -1.79 -7.21 -2.40
N ALA A 37 -0.51 -7.22 -2.80
CA ALA A 37 0.25 -5.98 -3.02
C ALA A 37 -0.41 -5.07 -4.06
N ASN A 38 -0.88 -5.64 -5.18
CA ASN A 38 -1.45 -4.88 -6.28
C ASN A 38 -2.73 -4.15 -5.88
N ARG A 39 -3.61 -4.77 -5.08
CA ARG A 39 -4.83 -4.10 -4.59
C ARG A 39 -4.51 -2.82 -3.82
N VAL A 40 -3.49 -2.86 -2.97
CA VAL A 40 -3.05 -1.67 -2.24
C VAL A 40 -2.43 -0.65 -3.19
N ILE A 41 -1.57 -1.08 -4.12
CA ILE A 41 -0.93 -0.22 -5.11
C ILE A 41 -1.97 0.51 -5.98
N GLU A 42 -3.03 -0.17 -6.40
CA GLU A 42 -4.12 0.40 -7.19
C GLU A 42 -4.79 1.57 -6.45
N VAL A 43 -5.09 1.39 -5.16
CA VAL A 43 -5.66 2.47 -4.32
C VAL A 43 -4.67 3.64 -4.17
N LEU A 44 -3.38 3.36 -3.97
CA LEU A 44 -2.37 4.42 -3.87
C LEU A 44 -2.25 5.23 -5.18
N ILE A 45 -2.35 4.58 -6.34
CA ILE A 45 -2.29 5.24 -7.64
C ILE A 45 -3.52 6.12 -7.86
N ASP A 46 -4.70 5.60 -7.56
CA ASP A 46 -5.98 6.29 -7.71
C ASP A 46 -6.08 7.54 -6.82
N VAL A 47 -5.67 7.44 -5.56
CA VAL A 47 -5.65 8.59 -4.63
C VAL A 47 -4.49 9.55 -4.93
N GLY A 48 -3.36 9.03 -5.40
CA GLY A 48 -2.11 9.75 -5.57
C GLY A 48 -1.07 9.25 -4.56
N VAL A 49 0.01 8.68 -5.08
CA VAL A 49 0.92 7.81 -4.32
C VAL A 49 1.45 8.46 -3.04
N PHE A 50 1.84 9.73 -3.08
CA PHE A 50 2.42 10.42 -1.92
C PHE A 50 1.38 10.78 -0.85
N PRO A 51 0.28 11.50 -1.14
CA PRO A 51 -0.79 11.72 -0.18
C PRO A 51 -1.35 10.42 0.39
N ALA A 52 -1.59 9.42 -0.48
CA ALA A 52 -2.11 8.12 -0.09
C ALA A 52 -1.21 7.38 0.89
N THR A 53 0.12 7.38 0.64
CA THR A 53 1.10 6.75 1.55
C THR A 53 1.06 7.39 2.94
N LYS A 54 1.00 8.72 3.03
CA LYS A 54 0.90 9.41 4.32
C LYS A 54 -0.43 9.16 5.03
N GLY A 55 -1.54 9.13 4.28
CA GLY A 55 -2.85 8.79 4.84
C GLY A 55 -2.90 7.35 5.35
N PHE A 56 -2.33 6.41 4.60
CA PHE A 56 -2.22 5.01 5.00
C PHE A 56 -1.41 4.86 6.30
N LEU A 57 -0.24 5.51 6.39
CA LEU A 57 0.58 5.52 7.62
C LEU A 57 -0.17 6.13 8.81
N LYS A 58 -0.93 7.22 8.59
CA LYS A 58 -1.76 7.82 9.63
C LYS A 58 -2.82 6.87 10.16
N LEU A 59 -3.49 6.11 9.28
CA LEU A 59 -4.46 5.09 9.67
C LEU A 59 -3.83 3.91 10.44
N GLN A 60 -2.53 3.67 10.26
CA GLN A 60 -1.75 2.71 11.06
C GLN A 60 -1.19 3.31 12.36
N GLY A 61 -1.52 4.56 12.68
CA GLY A 61 -1.08 5.25 13.91
C GLY A 61 0.17 6.12 13.77
N PHE A 62 0.74 6.25 12.56
CA PHE A 62 1.93 7.08 12.28
C PHE A 62 1.54 8.36 11.54
N ASP A 63 1.29 9.45 12.27
CA ASP A 63 0.92 10.73 11.65
C ASP A 63 2.15 11.47 11.09
N CYS A 64 2.39 11.33 9.78
CA CYS A 64 3.47 12.02 9.06
C CYS A 64 3.05 13.38 8.45
N GLY A 65 1.91 13.93 8.88
CA GLY A 65 1.35 15.18 8.37
C GLY A 65 0.95 15.12 6.89
N GLU A 66 0.65 16.27 6.30
CA GLU A 66 0.22 16.37 4.90
C GLU A 66 1.41 16.49 3.93
N CYS A 67 1.16 16.27 2.64
CA CYS A 67 2.13 16.62 1.60
C CYS A 67 2.15 18.16 1.41
N ARG A 68 3.34 18.73 1.23
CA ARG A 68 3.51 20.15 0.86
C ARG A 68 3.03 20.36 -0.59
N ALA A 69 2.55 21.56 -0.91
CA ALA A 69 2.27 21.98 -2.27
C ALA A 69 3.46 21.68 -3.22
N PRO A 70 3.21 21.29 -4.49
CA PRO A 70 1.94 21.34 -5.21
C PRO A 70 1.05 20.08 -5.08
N PHE A 71 1.38 19.15 -4.19
CA PHE A 71 0.53 17.97 -3.99
C PHE A 71 -0.83 18.35 -3.41
N ARG A 72 -1.90 17.77 -3.96
CA ARG A 72 -3.26 17.97 -3.43
C ARG A 72 -3.39 17.37 -2.04
N ARG A 73 -4.30 17.93 -1.24
CA ARG A 73 -4.76 17.34 0.01
C ARG A 73 -5.69 16.15 -0.25
N LEU A 74 -5.75 15.25 0.71
CA LEU A 74 -6.72 14.15 0.72
C LEU A 74 -8.11 14.71 1.03
N GLU A 75 -9.08 14.35 0.20
CA GLU A 75 -10.49 14.67 0.39
C GLU A 75 -11.21 13.50 1.07
N ALA A 76 -12.46 13.72 1.51
CA ALA A 76 -13.25 12.69 2.20
C ALA A 76 -13.33 11.36 1.41
N ARG A 77 -13.48 11.43 0.08
CA ARG A 77 -13.50 10.24 -0.79
C ARG A 77 -12.18 9.45 -0.79
N ASP A 78 -11.06 10.13 -0.62
CA ASP A 78 -9.75 9.48 -0.58
C ASP A 78 -9.57 8.76 0.75
N TRP A 79 -9.97 9.41 1.84
CA TRP A 79 -9.96 8.80 3.17
C TRP A 79 -10.81 7.54 3.22
N GLN A 80 -12.02 7.55 2.64
CA GLN A 80 -12.86 6.36 2.55
C GLN A 80 -12.18 5.20 1.80
N LYS A 81 -11.52 5.49 0.67
CA LYS A 81 -10.76 4.46 -0.08
C LYS A 81 -9.59 3.91 0.71
N LEU A 82 -8.86 4.77 1.42
CA LEU A 82 -7.73 4.37 2.26
C LEU A 82 -8.18 3.55 3.47
N GLU A 83 -9.25 3.94 4.16
CA GLU A 83 -9.81 3.20 5.29
C GLU A 83 -10.26 1.80 4.89
N ALA A 84 -10.97 1.66 3.76
CA ALA A 84 -11.37 0.36 3.23
C ALA A 84 -10.14 -0.50 2.90
N CYS A 85 -9.13 0.08 2.24
CA CYS A 85 -7.89 -0.60 1.87
C CYS A 85 -7.08 -1.05 3.09
N VAL A 86 -6.93 -0.21 4.11
CA VAL A 86 -6.23 -0.55 5.37
C VAL A 86 -6.99 -1.64 6.12
N ALA A 87 -8.32 -1.56 6.19
CA ALA A 87 -9.14 -2.56 6.88
C ALA A 87 -9.09 -3.92 6.19
N GLU A 88 -8.97 -3.97 4.86
CA GLU A 88 -8.71 -5.21 4.12
C GLU A 88 -7.28 -5.71 4.39
N TYR A 89 -6.30 -4.82 4.29
CA TYR A 89 -4.89 -5.14 4.48
C TYR A 89 -4.55 -5.68 5.88
N LEU A 90 -5.19 -5.18 6.94
CA LEU A 90 -4.95 -5.58 8.32
C LEU A 90 -5.71 -6.86 8.74
N ARG A 91 -6.70 -7.31 7.96
CA ARG A 91 -7.45 -8.54 8.25
C ARG A 91 -6.69 -9.82 7.89
N ASP A 92 -5.66 -9.67 7.06
CA ASP A 92 -4.82 -10.75 6.52
C ASP A 92 -3.46 -10.83 7.24
#